data_AF-A0A1W9UZY7-F1
#
_entry.id   AF-A0A1W9UZY7-F1
#
_cell.length_a   1.000
_cell.length_b   1.000
_cell.length_c   1.000
_cell.angle_alpha   90.00
_cell.angle_beta   90.00
_cell.angle_gamma   90.00
#
_symmetry.space_group_name_H-M   'P 1'
#
loop_
_entity.id
_entity.type
_entity.pdbx_description
1 polymer ?
#
loop_
_entity_poly.entity_id
_entity_poly.type
_entity_poly.pdbx_seq_one_letter_code
_entity_poly.pdbx_strand_id
1 'polypeptide(L)'
;MDTPAILPAAQQLEREHYQAVLAEIRACLDAFPPDFQSDIRSFFDRLAQGEFSQVVVLLPYYLSDLLPLSAETLRKLSAAHLYGWWYYYVQDELLDGDAPPADLLGAHLALLKMLDIYTELGLPNAPCWKDFQRLSLNSAAAYAREMKTRFASLAELTPERLRLWNPGLIIDRAAPFYFNTIAQLYMAGVSPDQPLRGDLLAALKAFTAARQIGDDAGDWIDDLQRGQLNYVSAQLIGQFYKQDLTAKGEALDVERLAAWSLRNEEFWRELERITQDYLHKALDHLTSYGSCKLKEVIQRQMTQSARQWTSARQRRFDLRTVFGLG
;
A
#
# COMPACT_ATOMS: atom_id res chain seq x y z
N MET A 1 -11.47 -34.35 -11.30
CA MET A 1 -10.44 -34.12 -10.27
C MET A 1 -9.36 -33.33 -10.97
N ASP A 2 -9.41 -32.00 -10.84
CA ASP A 2 -8.39 -31.14 -11.43
C ASP A 2 -7.11 -31.30 -10.62
N THR A 3 -6.09 -31.86 -11.25
CA THR A 3 -4.75 -31.96 -10.69
C THR A 3 -4.27 -30.53 -10.41
N PRO A 4 -3.98 -30.15 -9.16
CA PRO A 4 -3.55 -28.79 -8.85
C PRO A 4 -2.29 -28.46 -9.67
N ALA A 5 -2.32 -27.36 -10.40
CA ALA A 5 -1.19 -26.90 -11.19
C ALA A 5 0.06 -26.78 -10.29
N ILE A 6 1.13 -27.46 -10.67
CA ILE A 6 2.41 -27.40 -9.94
C ILE A 6 2.95 -25.98 -10.10
N LEU A 7 3.03 -25.23 -9.00
CA LEU A 7 3.63 -23.90 -9.00
C LEU A 7 5.13 -24.00 -9.33
N PRO A 8 5.72 -23.02 -10.03
CA PRO A 8 7.17 -22.90 -10.15
C PRO A 8 7.85 -22.98 -8.78
N ALA A 9 9.02 -23.61 -8.70
CA ALA A 9 9.72 -23.84 -7.42
C ALA A 9 9.94 -22.57 -6.59
N ALA A 10 10.21 -21.43 -7.23
CA ALA A 10 10.34 -20.14 -6.54
C ALA A 10 9.03 -19.69 -5.86
N GLN A 11 7.89 -19.88 -6.53
CA GLN A 11 6.57 -19.56 -5.96
C GLN A 11 6.17 -20.52 -4.84
N GLN A 12 6.65 -21.77 -4.90
CA GLN A 12 6.47 -22.74 -3.82
C GLN A 12 7.23 -22.29 -2.55
N LEU A 13 8.48 -21.83 -2.67
CA LEU A 13 9.25 -21.29 -1.54
C LEU A 13 8.64 -20.02 -0.96
N GLU A 14 8.16 -19.10 -1.81
CA GLU A 14 7.40 -17.91 -1.38
C GLU A 14 6.18 -18.31 -0.54
N ARG A 15 5.42 -19.31 -1.02
CA ARG A 15 4.23 -19.81 -0.33
C ARG A 15 4.58 -20.47 0.99
N GLU A 16 5.63 -21.28 1.05
CA GLU A 16 6.08 -21.95 2.28
C GLU A 16 6.52 -20.92 3.33
N HIS A 17 7.31 -19.92 2.95
CA HIS A 17 7.72 -18.84 3.86
C HIS A 17 6.51 -18.05 4.36
N TYR A 18 5.59 -17.69 3.46
CA TYR A 18 4.35 -16.99 3.82
C TYR A 18 3.53 -17.78 4.85
N GLN A 19 3.27 -19.05 4.58
CA GLN A 19 2.47 -19.90 5.47
C GLN A 19 3.16 -20.15 6.82
N ALA A 20 4.49 -20.28 6.84
CA ALA A 20 5.23 -20.41 8.08
C ALA A 20 5.07 -19.17 8.98
N VAL A 21 5.18 -17.96 8.42
CA VAL A 21 4.98 -16.71 9.18
C VAL A 21 3.54 -16.61 9.70
N LEU A 22 2.53 -16.92 8.86
CA LEU A 22 1.14 -16.92 9.31
C LEU A 22 0.89 -17.95 10.43
N ALA A 23 1.47 -19.14 10.33
CA ALA A 23 1.33 -20.18 11.34
C ALA A 23 1.93 -19.74 12.69
N GLU A 24 3.08 -19.07 12.68
CA GLU A 24 3.70 -18.54 13.90
C GLU A 24 2.86 -17.47 14.57
N ILE A 25 2.31 -16.53 13.79
CA ILE A 25 1.44 -15.50 14.34
C ILE A 25 0.16 -16.12 14.90
N ARG A 26 -0.46 -17.05 14.16
CA ARG A 26 -1.63 -17.80 14.64
C ARG A 26 -1.36 -18.52 15.95
N ALA A 27 -0.23 -19.22 16.07
CA ALA A 27 0.16 -19.91 17.31
C ALA A 27 0.34 -18.92 18.48
N CYS A 28 0.86 -17.72 18.22
CA CYS A 28 0.94 -16.64 19.22
C CYS A 28 -0.46 -16.17 19.65
N LEU A 29 -1.36 -15.95 18.70
CA LEU A 29 -2.75 -15.55 18.97
C LEU A 29 -3.52 -16.63 19.75
N ASP A 30 -3.21 -17.91 19.52
CA ASP A 30 -3.85 -19.03 20.20
C ASP A 30 -3.49 -19.14 21.69
N ALA A 31 -2.50 -18.39 22.15
CA ALA A 31 -2.13 -18.30 23.56
C ALA A 31 -2.88 -17.18 24.32
N PHE A 32 -3.72 -16.39 23.65
CA PHE A 32 -4.49 -15.32 24.29
C PHE A 32 -5.75 -15.82 25.03
N PRO A 33 -6.29 -15.04 25.97
CA PRO A 33 -7.51 -15.40 26.70
C PRO A 33 -8.70 -15.69 25.74
N PRO A 34 -9.55 -16.69 26.03
CA PRO A 34 -10.60 -17.14 25.10
C PRO A 34 -11.55 -16.03 24.62
N ASP A 35 -11.98 -15.15 25.54
CA ASP A 35 -12.92 -14.05 25.25
C ASP A 35 -12.38 -13.00 24.27
N PHE A 36 -11.07 -13.02 24.03
CA PHE A 36 -10.37 -12.06 23.19
C PHE A 36 -9.72 -12.72 21.98
N GLN A 37 -9.40 -14.02 22.09
CA GLN A 37 -8.82 -14.84 21.04
C GLN A 37 -9.69 -14.88 19.79
N SER A 38 -11.01 -15.07 19.91
CA SER A 38 -11.91 -15.23 18.77
C SER A 38 -11.90 -14.00 17.84
N ASP A 39 -11.98 -12.82 18.44
CA ASP A 39 -12.17 -11.56 17.72
C ASP A 39 -10.88 -11.18 16.99
N ILE A 40 -9.75 -11.27 17.70
CA ILE A 40 -8.44 -11.04 17.11
C ILE A 40 -8.14 -12.05 16.01
N ARG A 41 -8.44 -13.33 16.23
CA ARG A 41 -8.15 -14.37 15.25
C ARG A 41 -8.94 -14.14 13.96
N SER A 42 -10.23 -13.80 14.10
CA SER A 42 -11.09 -13.44 12.98
C SER A 42 -10.54 -12.23 12.21
N PHE A 43 -10.11 -11.18 12.93
CA PHE A 43 -9.49 -10.01 12.31
C PHE A 43 -8.21 -10.40 11.54
N PHE A 44 -7.30 -11.12 12.20
CA PHE A 44 -6.03 -11.53 11.61
C PHE A 44 -6.23 -12.39 10.36
N ASP A 45 -7.19 -13.33 10.38
CA ASP A 45 -7.45 -14.18 9.23
C ASP A 45 -8.02 -13.39 8.03
N ARG A 46 -8.78 -12.30 8.25
CA ARG A 46 -9.16 -11.35 7.18
C ARG A 46 -7.95 -10.58 6.67
N LEU A 47 -7.14 -10.03 7.58
CA LEU A 47 -5.92 -9.28 7.23
C LEU A 47 -4.97 -10.13 6.37
N ALA A 48 -4.78 -11.40 6.74
CA ALA A 48 -3.91 -12.35 6.03
C ALA A 48 -4.46 -12.85 4.69
N GLN A 49 -5.73 -12.56 4.36
CA GLN A 49 -6.33 -12.85 3.06
C GLN A 49 -6.21 -11.69 2.07
N GLY A 50 -5.92 -10.47 2.55
CA GLY A 50 -5.79 -9.30 1.69
C GLY A 50 -4.60 -9.44 0.73
N GLU A 51 -4.75 -9.00 -0.52
CA GLU A 51 -3.71 -9.17 -1.55
C GLU A 51 -2.36 -8.53 -1.15
N PHE A 52 -2.40 -7.43 -0.39
CA PHE A 52 -1.19 -6.73 0.05
C PHE A 52 -0.47 -7.46 1.20
N SER A 53 -1.16 -8.32 1.96
CA SER A 53 -0.58 -9.06 3.08
C SER A 53 0.60 -9.94 2.64
N GLN A 54 0.50 -10.53 1.44
CA GLN A 54 1.58 -11.33 0.87
C GLN A 54 2.82 -10.50 0.59
N VAL A 55 2.66 -9.29 0.05
CA VAL A 55 3.77 -8.36 -0.19
C VAL A 55 4.42 -7.94 1.13
N VAL A 56 3.61 -7.59 2.13
CA VAL A 56 4.10 -7.21 3.47
C VAL A 56 4.94 -8.33 4.07
N VAL A 57 4.38 -9.55 4.16
CA VAL A 57 5.07 -10.70 4.77
C VAL A 57 6.32 -11.09 3.99
N LEU A 58 6.25 -11.09 2.66
CA LEU A 58 7.37 -11.55 1.84
C LEU A 58 8.40 -10.48 1.53
N LEU A 59 8.19 -9.21 1.89
CA LEU A 59 9.15 -8.15 1.60
C LEU A 59 10.58 -8.48 2.11
N PRO A 60 10.80 -8.97 3.35
CA PRO A 60 12.14 -9.33 3.79
C PRO A 60 12.76 -10.46 2.96
N TYR A 61 11.93 -11.43 2.56
CA TYR A 61 12.34 -12.52 1.67
C TYR A 61 12.68 -12.02 0.27
N TYR A 62 11.92 -11.08 -0.30
CA TYR A 62 12.20 -10.48 -1.60
C TYR A 62 13.47 -9.63 -1.60
N LEU A 63 13.85 -9.09 -0.45
CA LEU A 63 15.09 -8.37 -0.26
C LEU A 63 16.30 -9.30 0.00
N SER A 64 16.10 -10.61 0.20
CA SER A 64 17.15 -11.52 0.67
C SER A 64 18.35 -11.65 -0.28
N ASP A 65 18.15 -11.42 -1.58
CA ASP A 65 19.25 -11.50 -2.57
C ASP A 65 20.22 -10.33 -2.42
N LEU A 66 19.73 -9.19 -1.93
CA LEU A 66 20.49 -7.96 -1.75
C LEU A 66 20.91 -7.75 -0.29
N LEU A 67 20.12 -8.27 0.64
CA LEU A 67 20.31 -8.18 2.09
C LEU A 67 20.31 -9.60 2.70
N PRO A 68 21.37 -10.39 2.48
CA PRO A 68 21.43 -11.78 2.89
C PRO A 68 21.44 -11.89 4.42
N LEU A 69 20.42 -12.57 4.95
CA LEU A 69 20.27 -12.90 6.37
C LEU A 69 19.87 -14.37 6.50
N SER A 70 19.98 -14.94 7.71
CA SER A 70 19.53 -16.31 7.95
C SER A 70 18.02 -16.45 7.73
N ALA A 71 17.56 -17.63 7.34
CA ALA A 71 16.12 -17.91 7.16
C ALA A 71 15.31 -17.64 8.43
N GLU A 72 15.88 -17.90 9.61
CA GLU A 72 15.26 -17.56 10.90
C GLU A 72 15.08 -16.04 11.06
N THR A 73 16.12 -15.25 10.80
CA THR A 73 16.04 -13.79 10.88
C THR A 73 15.05 -13.22 9.88
N LEU A 74 15.02 -13.72 8.64
CA LEU A 74 14.07 -13.28 7.63
C LEU A 74 12.62 -13.55 8.05
N ARG A 75 12.35 -14.71 8.64
CA ARG A 75 11.03 -15.09 9.15
C ARG A 75 10.58 -14.19 10.31
N LYS A 76 11.48 -13.90 11.25
CA LYS A 76 11.23 -12.91 12.32
C LYS A 76 10.95 -11.51 11.76
N LEU A 77 11.75 -11.04 10.80
CA LEU A 77 11.51 -9.76 10.12
C LEU A 77 10.17 -9.74 9.40
N SER A 78 9.78 -10.82 8.72
CA SER A 78 8.48 -10.97 8.06
C SER A 78 7.33 -10.91 9.06
N ALA A 79 7.43 -11.59 10.20
CA ALA A 79 6.43 -11.54 11.25
C ALA A 79 6.32 -10.14 11.86
N ALA A 80 7.45 -9.50 12.18
CA ALA A 80 7.49 -8.12 12.67
C ALA A 80 6.85 -7.15 11.67
N HIS A 81 7.08 -7.36 10.36
CA HIS A 81 6.49 -6.51 9.33
C HIS A 81 4.96 -6.65 9.30
N LEU A 82 4.43 -7.88 9.38
CA LEU A 82 2.99 -8.11 9.37
C LEU A 82 2.31 -7.55 10.63
N TYR A 83 2.93 -7.71 11.81
CA TYR A 83 2.43 -7.09 13.03
C TYR A 83 2.44 -5.55 12.96
N GLY A 84 3.51 -4.96 12.42
CA GLY A 84 3.58 -3.52 12.19
C GLY A 84 2.49 -3.06 11.22
N TRP A 85 2.32 -3.75 10.10
CA TRP A 85 1.29 -3.44 9.12
C TRP A 85 -0.12 -3.58 9.70
N TRP A 86 -0.39 -4.61 10.50
CA TRP A 86 -1.66 -4.75 11.23
C TRP A 86 -1.96 -3.50 12.07
N TYR A 87 -0.99 -3.04 12.87
CA TYR A 87 -1.19 -1.86 13.70
C TYR A 87 -1.54 -0.60 12.88
N TYR A 88 -0.86 -0.38 11.76
CA TYR A 88 -1.14 0.78 10.90
C TYR A 88 -2.41 0.61 10.06
N TYR A 89 -2.73 -0.61 9.63
CA TYR A 89 -3.96 -0.92 8.92
C TYR A 89 -5.20 -0.62 9.77
N VAL A 90 -5.21 -1.04 11.04
CA VAL A 90 -6.32 -0.70 11.96
C VAL A 90 -6.42 0.81 12.18
N GLN A 91 -5.31 1.53 12.26
CA GLN A 91 -5.36 3.00 12.38
C GLN A 91 -5.96 3.65 11.13
N ASP A 92 -5.61 3.18 9.93
CA ASP A 92 -6.16 3.67 8.66
C ASP A 92 -7.67 3.47 8.63
N GLU A 93 -8.13 2.24 8.87
CA GLU A 93 -9.56 1.88 8.90
C GLU A 93 -10.34 2.64 9.98
N LEU A 94 -9.74 2.92 11.14
CA LEU A 94 -10.37 3.73 12.19
C LEU A 94 -10.51 5.19 11.78
N LEU A 95 -9.50 5.74 11.11
CA LEU A 95 -9.58 7.10 10.61
C LEU A 95 -10.69 7.17 9.57
N ASP A 96 -10.79 6.19 8.68
CA ASP A 96 -11.80 6.11 7.61
C ASP A 96 -13.20 5.72 8.10
N GLY A 97 -13.31 5.26 9.35
CA GLY A 97 -14.60 4.90 9.97
C GLY A 97 -15.08 3.50 9.60
N ASP A 98 -14.20 2.68 9.03
CA ASP A 98 -14.46 1.30 8.58
C ASP A 98 -14.17 0.25 9.66
N ALA A 99 -13.39 0.59 10.69
CA ALA A 99 -13.12 -0.29 11.83
C ALA A 99 -13.83 0.15 13.13
N PRO A 100 -14.32 -0.80 13.94
CA PRO A 100 -14.80 -0.51 15.29
C PRO A 100 -13.62 -0.19 16.23
N PRO A 101 -13.80 0.68 17.26
CA PRO A 101 -12.73 1.00 18.23
C PRO A 101 -12.14 -0.21 18.96
N ALA A 102 -12.87 -1.32 19.06
CA ALA A 102 -12.40 -2.55 19.69
C ALA A 102 -11.19 -3.17 18.97
N ASP A 103 -11.04 -2.95 17.66
CA ASP A 103 -9.94 -3.48 16.86
C ASP A 103 -8.58 -2.90 17.31
N LEU A 104 -8.57 -1.74 18.00
CA LEU A 104 -7.37 -1.17 18.62
C LEU A 104 -6.71 -2.11 19.64
N LEU A 105 -7.48 -2.96 20.32
CA LEU A 105 -6.94 -3.87 21.31
C LEU A 105 -5.98 -4.87 20.65
N GLY A 106 -6.37 -5.44 19.51
CA GLY A 106 -5.52 -6.31 18.70
C GLY A 106 -4.35 -5.54 18.08
N ALA A 107 -4.60 -4.33 17.57
CA ALA A 107 -3.58 -3.48 16.96
C ALA A 107 -2.44 -3.11 17.94
N HIS A 108 -2.77 -2.72 19.18
CA HIS A 108 -1.76 -2.40 20.19
C HIS A 108 -0.90 -3.63 20.55
N LEU A 109 -1.50 -4.81 20.61
CA LEU A 109 -0.75 -6.05 20.84
C LEU A 109 0.13 -6.40 19.65
N ALA A 110 -0.34 -6.18 18.43
CA ALA A 110 0.47 -6.33 17.23
C ALA A 110 1.70 -5.40 17.30
N LEU A 111 1.52 -4.13 17.68
CA LEU A 111 2.63 -3.20 17.90
C LEU A 111 3.62 -3.73 18.94
N LEU A 112 3.15 -4.21 20.10
CA LEU A 112 4.01 -4.78 21.13
C LEU A 112 4.78 -6.00 20.62
N LYS A 113 4.13 -6.90 19.88
CA LYS A 113 4.77 -8.07 19.28
C LYS A 113 5.82 -7.70 18.23
N MET A 114 5.58 -6.67 17.44
CA MET A 114 6.60 -6.12 16.54
C MET A 114 7.84 -5.66 17.33
N LEU A 115 7.65 -4.94 18.44
CA LEU A 115 8.76 -4.47 19.29
C LEU A 115 9.50 -5.61 19.99
N ASP A 116 8.79 -6.62 20.47
CA ASP A 116 9.37 -7.84 21.07
C ASP A 116 10.29 -8.53 20.05
N ILE A 117 9.83 -8.72 18.82
CA ILE A 117 10.64 -9.36 17.77
C ILE A 117 11.88 -8.53 17.45
N TYR A 118 11.77 -7.20 17.32
CA TYR A 118 12.95 -6.37 17.11
C TYR A 118 13.92 -6.40 18.29
N THR A 119 13.41 -6.59 19.51
CA THR A 119 14.24 -6.81 20.71
C THR A 119 15.00 -8.13 20.62
N GLU A 120 14.34 -9.22 20.25
CA GLU A 120 14.96 -10.54 20.03
C GLU A 120 16.01 -10.52 18.91
N LEU A 121 15.80 -9.69 17.88
CA LEU A 121 16.75 -9.47 16.79
C LEU A 121 17.96 -8.61 17.19
N GLY A 122 18.05 -8.19 18.46
CA GLY A 122 19.18 -7.41 18.98
C GLY A 122 19.15 -5.94 18.59
N LEU A 123 17.99 -5.40 18.22
CA LEU A 123 17.83 -4.00 17.82
C LEU A 123 17.47 -2.99 18.93
N PRO A 124 17.31 -3.26 20.24
CA PRO A 124 16.86 -2.23 21.21
C PRO A 124 17.66 -0.93 21.20
N ASN A 125 18.98 -1.01 20.93
CA ASN A 125 19.88 0.14 20.87
C ASN A 125 20.31 0.52 19.44
N ALA A 126 19.68 -0.07 18.42
CA ALA A 126 20.05 0.18 17.04
C ALA A 126 19.68 1.62 16.60
N PRO A 127 20.55 2.32 15.84
CA PRO A 127 20.28 3.67 15.36
C PRO A 127 19.08 3.76 14.41
N CYS A 128 18.63 2.65 13.82
CA CYS A 128 17.47 2.60 12.93
C CYS A 128 16.16 3.02 13.62
N TRP A 129 16.05 3.01 14.95
CA TRP A 129 14.87 3.53 15.65
C TRP A 129 14.62 5.02 15.41
N LYS A 130 15.68 5.81 15.12
CA LYS A 130 15.51 7.21 14.69
C LYS A 130 14.79 7.30 13.35
N ASP A 131 15.02 6.34 12.46
CA ASP A 131 14.26 6.25 11.21
C ASP A 131 12.80 5.86 11.50
N PHE A 132 12.53 4.92 12.40
CA PHE A 132 11.15 4.57 12.77
C PHE A 132 10.37 5.77 13.31
N GLN A 133 10.96 6.55 14.22
CA GLN A 133 10.35 7.77 14.76
C GLN A 133 10.06 8.78 13.66
N ARG A 134 11.04 9.03 12.77
CA ARG A 134 10.87 9.95 11.64
C ARG A 134 9.78 9.50 10.67
N LEU A 135 9.77 8.22 10.30
CA LEU A 135 8.76 7.65 9.40
C LEU A 135 7.36 7.72 10.01
N SER A 136 7.24 7.40 11.31
CA SER A 136 5.97 7.50 12.05
C SER A 136 5.46 8.94 12.10
N LEU A 137 6.34 9.91 12.38
CA LEU A 137 5.97 11.32 12.39
C LEU A 137 5.54 11.81 11.00
N ASN A 138 6.23 11.40 9.94
CA ASN A 138 5.86 11.75 8.57
C ASN A 138 4.47 11.23 8.21
N SER A 139 4.16 9.97 8.56
CA SER A 139 2.85 9.39 8.31
C SER A 139 1.75 10.06 9.12
N ALA A 140 1.97 10.30 10.42
CA ALA A 140 1.01 11.05 11.24
C ALA A 140 0.73 12.45 10.67
N ALA A 141 1.76 13.16 10.20
CA ALA A 141 1.61 14.46 9.56
C ALA A 141 0.91 14.37 8.19
N ALA A 142 1.09 13.28 7.43
CA ALA A 142 0.39 13.02 6.18
C ALA A 142 -1.11 12.79 6.43
N TYR A 143 -1.47 11.91 7.36
CA TYR A 143 -2.86 11.73 7.77
C TYR A 143 -3.50 13.02 8.26
N ALA A 144 -2.80 13.81 9.08
CA ALA A 144 -3.32 15.10 9.54
C ALA A 144 -3.56 16.10 8.39
N ARG A 145 -2.79 16.02 7.28
CA ARG A 145 -3.03 16.81 6.07
C ARG A 145 -4.24 16.28 5.30
N GLU A 146 -4.33 14.96 5.12
CA GLU A 146 -5.45 14.29 4.47
C GLU A 146 -6.79 14.55 5.17
N MET A 147 -6.85 14.44 6.49
CA MET A 147 -8.08 14.68 7.26
C MET A 147 -8.65 16.08 7.02
N LYS A 148 -7.79 17.07 6.71
CA LYS A 148 -8.22 18.45 6.36
C LYS A 148 -8.83 18.55 4.96
N THR A 149 -8.74 17.49 4.17
CA THR A 149 -9.33 17.41 2.83
C THR A 149 -10.70 16.75 2.80
N ARG A 150 -11.15 16.16 3.92
CA ARG A 150 -12.52 15.64 4.08
C ARG A 150 -13.55 16.73 3.87
N PHE A 151 -14.70 16.35 3.33
CA PHE A 151 -15.76 17.26 2.90
C PHE A 151 -17.14 16.64 3.10
N ALA A 152 -18.17 17.47 3.31
CA ALA A 152 -19.56 17.01 3.29
C ALA A 152 -20.20 17.15 1.89
N SER A 153 -19.65 18.03 1.06
CA SER A 153 -20.07 18.24 -0.33
C SER A 153 -18.87 18.60 -1.21
N LEU A 154 -18.87 18.16 -2.47
CA LEU A 154 -17.84 18.50 -3.46
C LEU A 154 -17.71 20.03 -3.68
N ALA A 155 -18.77 20.80 -3.39
CA ALA A 155 -18.74 22.26 -3.46
C ALA A 155 -17.78 22.90 -2.44
N GLU A 156 -17.38 22.19 -1.39
CA GLU A 156 -16.40 22.67 -0.39
C GLU A 156 -14.94 22.51 -0.86
N LEU A 157 -14.70 21.77 -1.94
CA LEU A 157 -13.35 21.44 -2.39
C LEU A 157 -12.70 22.62 -3.11
N THR A 158 -11.60 23.09 -2.54
CA THR A 158 -10.78 24.16 -3.13
C THR A 158 -9.59 23.59 -3.91
N PRO A 159 -9.03 24.33 -4.88
CA PRO A 159 -7.80 23.94 -5.56
C PRO A 159 -6.65 23.63 -4.59
N GLU A 160 -6.57 24.32 -3.46
CA GLU A 160 -5.56 24.09 -2.43
C GLU A 160 -5.73 22.72 -1.76
N ARG A 161 -6.98 22.30 -1.47
CA ARG A 161 -7.25 20.96 -0.93
C ARG A 161 -6.89 19.87 -1.94
N LEU A 162 -7.22 20.07 -3.21
CA LEU A 162 -6.91 19.11 -4.28
C LEU A 162 -5.39 18.96 -4.49
N ARG A 163 -4.62 20.06 -4.42
CA ARG A 163 -3.15 20.03 -4.59
C ARG A 163 -2.40 19.25 -3.51
N LEU A 164 -3.02 19.01 -2.34
CA LEU A 164 -2.41 18.17 -1.30
C LEU A 164 -2.24 16.72 -1.76
N TRP A 165 -3.11 16.25 -2.65
CA TRP A 165 -3.08 14.91 -3.20
C TRP A 165 -2.08 14.77 -4.34
N ASN A 166 -0.84 14.52 -3.95
CA ASN A 166 0.27 14.18 -4.84
C ASN A 166 0.93 12.86 -4.38
N PRO A 167 1.76 12.22 -5.20
CA PRO A 167 2.37 10.94 -4.84
C PRO A 167 3.23 11.00 -3.57
N GLY A 168 3.74 12.18 -3.20
CA GLY A 168 4.45 12.39 -1.93
C GLY A 168 3.56 12.18 -0.72
N LEU A 169 2.28 12.60 -0.76
CA LEU A 169 1.33 12.36 0.34
C LEU A 169 1.08 10.87 0.54
N ILE A 170 0.86 10.12 -0.56
CA ILE A 170 0.72 8.66 -0.55
C ILE A 170 1.94 8.00 0.11
N ILE A 171 3.14 8.38 -0.34
CA ILE A 171 4.41 7.82 0.16
C ILE A 171 4.59 8.14 1.64
N ASP A 172 4.25 9.36 2.06
CA ASP A 172 4.37 9.79 3.46
C ASP A 172 3.37 9.03 4.35
N ARG A 173 2.12 8.80 3.92
CA ARG A 173 1.14 7.98 4.66
C ARG A 173 1.68 6.58 4.94
N ALA A 174 2.23 5.95 3.90
CA ALA A 174 2.80 4.61 3.98
C ALA A 174 4.20 4.58 4.65
N ALA A 175 4.75 5.70 5.12
CA ALA A 175 6.14 5.77 5.56
C ALA A 175 6.58 4.69 6.59
N PRO A 176 5.78 4.32 7.60
CA PRO A 176 6.15 3.29 8.57
C PRO A 176 6.42 1.92 7.96
N PHE A 177 5.78 1.59 6.82
CA PHE A 177 6.02 0.34 6.07
C PHE A 177 7.51 0.15 5.74
N TYR A 178 8.23 1.24 5.46
CA TYR A 178 9.64 1.16 5.08
C TYR A 178 10.59 0.85 6.25
N PHE A 179 10.13 0.91 7.50
CA PHE A 179 11.00 0.70 8.66
C PHE A 179 11.59 -0.73 8.67
N ASN A 180 10.80 -1.74 8.29
CA ASN A 180 11.27 -3.12 8.29
C ASN A 180 12.47 -3.30 7.34
N THR A 181 12.44 -2.68 6.16
CA THR A 181 13.57 -2.66 5.23
C THR A 181 14.79 -1.95 5.83
N ILE A 182 14.60 -0.85 6.57
CA ILE A 182 15.71 -0.15 7.26
C ILE A 182 16.32 -1.03 8.37
N ALA A 183 15.49 -1.75 9.12
CA ALA A 183 15.97 -2.71 10.12
C ALA A 183 16.77 -3.83 9.44
N GLN A 184 16.27 -4.39 8.33
CA GLN A 184 16.98 -5.41 7.56
C GLN A 184 18.31 -4.90 7.00
N LEU A 185 18.35 -3.68 6.45
CA LEU A 185 19.57 -3.01 5.98
C LEU A 185 20.61 -2.91 7.10
N TYR A 186 20.18 -2.47 8.29
CA TYR A 186 21.05 -2.36 9.45
C TYR A 186 21.60 -3.74 9.87
N MET A 187 20.75 -4.76 9.94
CA MET A 187 21.17 -6.13 10.26
C MET A 187 22.12 -6.74 9.23
N ALA A 188 21.97 -6.37 7.96
CA ALA A 188 22.87 -6.77 6.87
C ALA A 188 24.19 -5.96 6.85
N GLY A 189 24.40 -5.02 7.78
CA GLY A 189 25.61 -4.20 7.85
C GLY A 189 25.69 -3.10 6.78
N VAL A 190 24.57 -2.74 6.15
CA VAL A 190 24.53 -1.69 5.13
C VAL A 190 24.54 -0.32 5.81
N SER A 191 25.63 0.44 5.61
CA SER A 191 25.79 1.79 6.15
C SER A 191 24.76 2.76 5.55
N PRO A 192 24.31 3.79 6.30
CA PRO A 192 23.42 4.84 5.77
C PRO A 192 23.90 5.51 4.47
N ASP A 193 25.21 5.57 4.24
CA ASP A 193 25.81 6.23 3.07
C ASP A 193 25.97 5.30 1.85
N GLN A 194 25.69 3.99 1.99
CA GLN A 194 25.77 3.08 0.85
C GLN A 194 24.62 3.34 -0.14
N PRO A 195 24.89 3.44 -1.45
CA PRO A 195 23.85 3.68 -2.47
C PRO A 195 22.68 2.70 -2.41
N LEU A 196 22.96 1.42 -2.09
CA LEU A 196 21.96 0.37 -1.94
C LEU A 196 20.81 0.76 -1.02
N ARG A 197 21.08 1.45 0.09
CA ARG A 197 20.03 1.91 1.00
C ARG A 197 19.09 2.92 0.32
N GLY A 198 19.68 3.91 -0.35
CA GLY A 198 18.93 4.95 -1.06
C GLY A 198 18.07 4.36 -2.18
N ASP A 199 18.68 3.49 -2.99
CA ASP A 199 18.03 2.84 -4.12
C ASP A 199 16.90 1.90 -3.70
N LEU A 200 17.11 1.06 -2.68
CA LEU A 200 16.05 0.17 -2.17
C LEU A 200 14.85 0.96 -1.63
N LEU A 201 15.10 2.01 -0.84
CA LEU A 201 14.01 2.83 -0.31
C LEU A 201 13.30 3.60 -1.42
N ALA A 202 14.02 4.10 -2.43
CA ALA A 202 13.42 4.77 -3.58
C ALA A 202 12.60 3.81 -4.44
N ALA A 203 13.09 2.59 -4.67
CA ALA A 203 12.37 1.54 -5.37
C ALA A 203 11.05 1.19 -4.66
N LEU A 204 11.09 0.98 -3.35
CA LEU A 204 9.89 0.65 -2.56
C LEU A 204 8.89 1.80 -2.51
N LYS A 205 9.33 3.05 -2.42
CA LYS A 205 8.46 4.22 -2.48
C LYS A 205 7.76 4.34 -3.83
N ALA A 206 8.50 4.16 -4.92
CA ALA A 206 7.94 4.21 -6.27
C ALA A 206 6.94 3.05 -6.49
N PHE A 207 7.28 1.85 -6.05
CA PHE A 207 6.39 0.69 -6.07
C PHE A 207 5.10 0.92 -5.27
N THR A 208 5.21 1.49 -4.06
CA THR A 208 4.06 1.81 -3.19
C THR A 208 3.16 2.85 -3.83
N ALA A 209 3.74 3.92 -4.40
CA ALA A 209 2.97 4.94 -5.12
C ALA A 209 2.22 4.35 -6.32
N ALA A 210 2.85 3.50 -7.13
CA ALA A 210 2.18 2.85 -8.26
C ALA A 210 0.99 1.99 -7.82
N ARG A 211 1.15 1.21 -6.74
CA ARG A 211 0.07 0.37 -6.22
C ARG A 211 -1.09 1.22 -5.73
N GLN A 212 -0.84 2.21 -4.86
CA GLN A 212 -1.90 3.05 -4.33
C GLN A 212 -2.64 3.83 -5.42
N ILE A 213 -1.92 4.36 -6.43
CA ILE A 213 -2.58 5.06 -7.55
C ILE A 213 -3.50 4.10 -8.33
N GLY A 214 -3.10 2.84 -8.47
CA GLY A 214 -3.92 1.80 -9.08
C GLY A 214 -5.17 1.46 -8.26
N ASP A 215 -5.01 1.36 -6.94
CA ASP A 215 -6.11 1.07 -6.01
C ASP A 215 -7.10 2.26 -5.96
N ASP A 216 -6.59 3.49 -5.79
CA ASP A 216 -7.37 4.73 -5.85
C ASP A 216 -8.18 4.86 -7.16
N ALA A 217 -7.68 4.30 -8.27
CA ALA A 217 -8.39 4.32 -9.55
C ALA A 217 -9.62 3.40 -9.59
N GLY A 218 -9.64 2.36 -8.74
CA GLY A 218 -10.79 1.49 -8.51
C GLY A 218 -11.82 2.11 -7.57
N ASP A 219 -11.36 2.78 -6.52
CA ASP A 219 -12.18 3.09 -5.35
C ASP A 219 -12.66 4.57 -5.28
N TRP A 220 -12.20 5.42 -6.20
CA TRP A 220 -12.46 6.87 -6.16
C TRP A 220 -13.94 7.28 -6.06
N ILE A 221 -14.89 6.48 -6.56
CA ILE A 221 -16.32 6.78 -6.43
C ILE A 221 -16.77 6.59 -4.99
N ASP A 222 -16.41 5.45 -4.39
CA ASP A 222 -16.81 5.08 -3.04
C ASP A 222 -16.19 6.04 -2.02
N ASP A 223 -14.92 6.42 -2.22
CA ASP A 223 -14.23 7.43 -1.40
C ASP A 223 -14.96 8.78 -1.45
N LEU A 224 -15.33 9.25 -2.66
CA LEU A 224 -16.05 10.52 -2.79
C LEU A 224 -17.43 10.48 -2.13
N GLN A 225 -18.14 9.36 -2.21
CA GLN A 225 -19.43 9.18 -1.53
C GLN A 225 -19.31 9.23 0.00
N ARG A 226 -18.15 8.84 0.53
CA ARG A 226 -17.81 8.92 1.96
C ARG A 226 -17.26 10.29 2.39
N GLY A 227 -17.16 11.26 1.47
CA GLY A 227 -16.58 12.57 1.77
C GLY A 227 -15.05 12.54 1.90
N GLN A 228 -14.41 11.52 1.34
CA GLN A 228 -12.97 11.33 1.28
C GLN A 228 -12.45 11.71 -0.11
N LEU A 229 -11.27 12.31 -0.14
CA LEU A 229 -10.49 12.43 -1.36
C LEU A 229 -9.46 11.31 -1.37
N ASN A 230 -9.04 10.94 -2.57
CA ASN A 230 -7.86 10.13 -2.84
C ASN A 230 -7.07 10.78 -3.98
N TYR A 231 -5.96 10.18 -4.42
CA TYR A 231 -5.16 10.78 -5.48
C TYR A 231 -5.94 10.94 -6.78
N VAL A 232 -6.67 9.90 -7.19
CA VAL A 232 -7.38 9.86 -8.47
C VAL A 232 -8.53 10.86 -8.49
N SER A 233 -9.41 10.84 -7.49
CA SER A 233 -10.53 11.79 -7.37
C SER A 233 -10.03 13.23 -7.33
N ALA A 234 -8.94 13.52 -6.62
CA ALA A 234 -8.39 14.87 -6.59
C ALA A 234 -7.86 15.33 -7.96
N GLN A 235 -7.17 14.46 -8.71
CA GLN A 235 -6.71 14.78 -10.06
C GLN A 235 -7.88 14.96 -11.03
N LEU A 236 -8.89 14.09 -10.92
CA LEU A 236 -10.07 14.06 -11.78
C LEU A 236 -10.90 15.34 -11.60
N ILE A 237 -11.19 15.73 -10.35
CA ILE A 237 -11.85 17.00 -10.02
C ILE A 237 -11.02 18.19 -10.48
N GLY A 238 -9.70 18.15 -10.24
CA GLY A 238 -8.79 19.20 -10.68
C GLY A 238 -8.78 19.40 -12.20
N GLN A 239 -8.87 18.32 -12.96
CA GLN A 239 -8.95 18.38 -14.43
C GLN A 239 -10.34 18.80 -14.91
N PHE A 240 -11.40 18.33 -14.26
CA PHE A 240 -12.77 18.78 -14.50
C PHE A 240 -12.85 20.31 -14.42
N TYR A 241 -12.38 20.91 -13.31
CA TYR A 241 -12.40 22.37 -13.14
C TYR A 241 -11.55 23.15 -14.15
N LYS A 242 -10.49 22.54 -14.69
CA LYS A 242 -9.67 23.19 -15.75
C LYS A 242 -10.37 23.17 -17.11
N GLN A 243 -11.09 22.09 -17.42
CA GLN A 243 -11.70 21.88 -18.74
C GLN A 243 -13.12 22.46 -18.82
N ASP A 244 -13.87 22.43 -17.72
CA ASP A 244 -15.25 22.93 -17.67
C ASP A 244 -15.35 24.27 -16.93
N LEU A 245 -14.71 25.29 -17.50
CA LEU A 245 -14.86 26.69 -17.09
C LEU A 245 -16.25 27.28 -17.42
N THR A 246 -17.15 26.46 -17.97
CA THR A 246 -18.42 26.88 -18.58
C THR A 246 -19.67 26.47 -17.81
N ALA A 247 -19.59 25.51 -16.90
CA ALA A 247 -20.67 25.18 -15.96
C ALA A 247 -20.79 26.25 -14.85
N LYS A 248 -21.00 27.52 -15.22
CA LYS A 248 -21.32 28.59 -14.27
C LYS A 248 -22.72 28.36 -13.70
N GLY A 249 -22.78 27.66 -12.57
CA GLY A 249 -23.95 27.68 -11.68
C GLY A 249 -24.54 26.34 -11.28
N GLU A 250 -24.08 25.21 -11.84
CA GLU A 250 -24.52 23.89 -11.39
C GLU A 250 -23.49 23.27 -10.45
N ALA A 251 -23.96 22.71 -9.33
CA ALA A 251 -23.09 22.05 -8.37
C ALA A 251 -22.43 20.80 -8.99
N LEU A 252 -21.14 20.61 -8.74
CA LEU A 252 -20.47 19.35 -9.02
C LEU A 252 -20.99 18.28 -8.07
N ASP A 253 -21.46 17.15 -8.61
CA ASP A 253 -21.82 15.94 -7.88
C ASP A 253 -21.01 14.74 -8.41
N VAL A 254 -21.09 13.60 -7.71
CA VAL A 254 -20.30 12.40 -8.03
C VAL A 254 -20.74 11.83 -9.38
N GLU A 255 -22.03 11.89 -9.70
CA GLU A 255 -22.62 11.39 -10.93
C GLU A 255 -22.13 12.16 -12.17
N ARG A 256 -22.08 13.48 -12.11
CA ARG A 256 -21.51 14.34 -13.16
C ARG A 256 -20.04 14.06 -13.36
N LEU A 257 -19.31 13.90 -12.26
CA LEU A 257 -17.89 13.60 -12.30
C LEU A 257 -17.63 12.22 -12.93
N ALA A 258 -18.46 11.22 -12.63
CA ALA A 258 -18.44 9.90 -13.25
C ALA A 258 -18.81 9.95 -14.74
N ALA A 259 -19.85 10.72 -15.10
CA ALA A 259 -20.21 10.92 -16.51
C ALA A 259 -19.10 11.61 -17.29
N TRP A 260 -18.43 12.60 -16.69
CA TRP A 260 -17.27 13.27 -17.29
C TRP A 260 -16.09 12.30 -17.44
N SER A 261 -15.79 11.50 -16.42
CA SER A 261 -14.66 10.57 -16.45
C SER A 261 -14.85 9.47 -17.49
N LEU A 262 -16.08 9.04 -17.77
CA LEU A 262 -16.40 8.12 -18.87
C LEU A 262 -16.11 8.74 -20.26
N ARG A 263 -16.21 10.06 -20.41
CA ARG A 263 -15.91 10.74 -21.68
C ARG A 263 -14.43 11.08 -21.83
N ASN A 264 -13.70 11.18 -20.73
CA ASN A 264 -12.33 11.67 -20.69
C ASN A 264 -11.30 10.53 -20.69
N GLU A 265 -11.19 9.81 -21.80
CA GLU A 265 -10.28 8.65 -21.86
C GLU A 265 -8.79 9.04 -21.88
N GLU A 266 -8.49 10.30 -22.17
CA GLU A 266 -7.15 10.87 -22.03
C GLU A 266 -6.70 10.92 -20.56
N PHE A 267 -7.58 11.31 -19.63
CA PHE A 267 -7.29 11.29 -18.18
C PHE A 267 -6.86 9.89 -17.72
N TRP A 268 -7.61 8.86 -18.11
CA TRP A 268 -7.31 7.48 -17.71
C TRP A 268 -6.01 6.96 -18.32
N ARG A 269 -5.71 7.31 -19.58
CA ARG A 269 -4.43 6.96 -20.21
C ARG A 269 -3.26 7.63 -19.51
N GLU A 270 -3.42 8.89 -19.09
CA GLU A 270 -2.39 9.61 -18.35
C GLU A 270 -2.18 8.99 -16.96
N LEU A 271 -3.25 8.60 -16.27
CA LEU A 271 -3.16 7.93 -14.97
C LEU A 271 -2.49 6.55 -15.06
N GLU A 272 -2.82 5.77 -16.10
CA GLU A 272 -2.15 4.52 -16.43
C GLU A 272 -0.66 4.76 -16.69
N ARG A 273 -0.32 5.79 -17.49
CA ARG A 273 1.07 6.17 -17.77
C ARG A 273 1.84 6.53 -16.49
N ILE A 274 1.25 7.34 -15.60
CA ILE A 274 1.85 7.69 -14.31
C ILE A 274 2.11 6.42 -13.48
N THR A 275 1.16 5.50 -13.41
CA THR A 275 1.30 4.23 -12.69
C THR A 275 2.47 3.40 -13.25
N GLN A 276 2.55 3.29 -14.59
CA GLN A 276 3.65 2.58 -15.25
C GLN A 276 4.99 3.28 -15.05
N ASP A 277 5.05 4.61 -15.11
CA ASP A 277 6.27 5.38 -14.86
C ASP A 277 6.83 5.11 -13.45
N TYR A 278 5.97 5.00 -12.44
CA TYR A 278 6.40 4.67 -11.08
C TYR A 278 6.95 3.24 -10.97
N LEU A 279 6.35 2.26 -11.66
CA LEU A 279 6.89 0.90 -11.69
C LEU A 279 8.23 0.83 -12.44
N HIS A 280 8.40 1.56 -13.55
CA HIS A 280 9.69 1.67 -14.23
C HIS A 280 10.73 2.35 -13.35
N LYS A 281 10.39 3.47 -12.68
CA LYS A 281 11.29 4.12 -11.70
C LYS A 281 11.71 3.15 -10.59
N ALA A 282 10.79 2.30 -10.12
CA ALA A 282 11.12 1.30 -9.12
C ALA A 282 12.16 0.28 -9.64
N LEU A 283 12.06 -0.16 -10.89
CA LEU A 283 13.06 -1.03 -11.52
C LEU A 283 14.37 -0.31 -11.81
N ASP A 284 14.32 0.96 -12.23
CA ASP A 284 15.49 1.77 -12.56
C ASP A 284 16.44 1.87 -11.36
N HIS A 285 15.89 2.12 -10.17
CA HIS A 285 16.64 2.13 -8.90
C HIS A 285 17.33 0.78 -8.61
N LEU A 286 16.82 -0.33 -9.15
CA LEU A 286 17.39 -1.64 -8.92
C LEU A 286 18.40 -2.06 -10.01
N THR A 287 18.54 -1.28 -11.09
CA THR A 287 19.27 -1.69 -12.31
C THR A 287 20.70 -2.15 -12.03
N SER A 288 21.43 -1.44 -11.16
CA SER A 288 22.83 -1.71 -10.80
C SER A 288 23.04 -3.02 -10.01
N TYR A 289 21.98 -3.64 -9.48
CA TYR A 289 22.07 -4.80 -8.58
C TYR A 289 21.78 -6.16 -9.24
N GLY A 290 21.79 -6.24 -10.58
CA GLY A 290 21.56 -7.51 -11.29
C GLY A 290 20.14 -8.07 -11.10
N SER A 291 19.95 -9.38 -11.26
CA SER A 291 18.64 -10.01 -11.01
C SER A 291 18.42 -10.19 -9.51
N CYS A 292 17.23 -9.86 -9.01
CA CYS A 292 16.82 -10.11 -7.63
C CYS A 292 15.30 -10.29 -7.52
N LYS A 293 14.85 -11.00 -6.48
CA LYS A 293 13.42 -11.27 -6.24
C LYS A 293 12.56 -10.00 -6.20
N LEU A 294 13.05 -8.89 -5.65
CA LEU A 294 12.30 -7.63 -5.64
C LEU A 294 11.99 -7.11 -7.06
N LYS A 295 12.93 -7.24 -8.02
CA LYS A 295 12.67 -6.88 -9.43
C LYS A 295 11.56 -7.75 -10.02
N GLU A 296 11.60 -9.05 -9.75
CA GLU A 296 10.58 -10.00 -10.24
C GLU A 296 9.19 -9.66 -9.69
N VAL A 297 9.10 -9.25 -8.42
CA VAL A 297 7.84 -8.78 -7.81
C VAL A 297 7.33 -7.51 -8.50
N ILE A 298 8.19 -6.53 -8.75
CA ILE A 298 7.81 -5.30 -9.45
C ILE A 298 7.36 -5.61 -10.90
N GLN A 299 8.04 -6.52 -11.60
CA GLN A 299 7.66 -6.95 -12.95
C GLN A 299 6.32 -7.71 -12.96
N ARG A 300 6.05 -8.56 -11.96
CA ARG A 300 4.74 -9.19 -11.76
C ARG A 300 3.66 -8.14 -11.56
N GLN A 301 3.92 -7.13 -10.73
CA GLN A 301 2.99 -6.00 -10.53
C GLN A 301 2.74 -5.21 -11.81
N MET A 302 3.76 -4.95 -12.64
CA MET A 302 3.59 -4.32 -13.95
C MET A 302 2.65 -5.11 -14.84
N THR A 303 2.83 -6.43 -14.90
CA THR A 303 1.98 -7.32 -15.69
C THR A 303 0.54 -7.33 -15.16
N GLN A 304 0.35 -7.42 -13.84
CA GLN A 304 -0.96 -7.36 -13.20
C GLN A 304 -1.65 -6.01 -13.46
N SER A 305 -0.93 -4.90 -13.25
CA SER A 305 -1.42 -3.55 -13.48
C SER A 305 -1.85 -3.35 -14.92
N ALA A 306 -1.06 -3.79 -15.90
CA ALA A 306 -1.44 -3.71 -17.31
C ALA A 306 -2.75 -4.46 -17.63
N ARG A 307 -2.96 -5.63 -17.01
CA ARG A 307 -4.23 -6.38 -17.15
C ARG A 307 -5.40 -5.65 -16.49
N GLN A 308 -5.21 -5.10 -15.30
CA GLN A 308 -6.22 -4.31 -14.60
C GLN A 308 -6.63 -3.08 -15.41
N TRP A 309 -5.66 -2.33 -15.95
CA TRP A 309 -5.92 -1.17 -16.81
C TRP A 309 -6.63 -1.56 -18.12
N THR A 310 -6.25 -2.67 -18.74
CA THR A 310 -6.94 -3.20 -19.93
C THR A 310 -8.39 -3.54 -19.62
N SER A 311 -8.64 -4.22 -18.50
CA SER A 311 -10.00 -4.55 -18.05
C SER A 311 -10.81 -3.31 -17.71
N ALA A 312 -10.23 -2.33 -17.02
CA ALA A 312 -10.89 -1.06 -16.68
C ALA A 312 -11.26 -0.26 -17.94
N ARG A 313 -10.35 -0.21 -18.93
CA ARG A 313 -10.60 0.42 -20.23
C ARG A 313 -11.74 -0.24 -20.98
N GLN A 314 -11.78 -1.58 -21.02
CA GLN A 314 -12.88 -2.31 -21.64
C GLN A 314 -14.21 -2.01 -20.96
N ARG A 315 -14.25 -2.05 -19.62
CA ARG A 315 -15.45 -1.71 -18.84
C ARG A 315 -15.95 -0.29 -19.15
N ARG A 316 -15.06 0.71 -19.20
CA ARG A 316 -15.44 2.08 -19.58
C ARG A 316 -15.95 2.16 -21.02
N PHE A 317 -15.32 1.46 -21.96
CA PHE A 317 -15.79 1.39 -23.34
C PHE A 317 -17.20 0.79 -23.45
N ASP A 318 -17.46 -0.30 -22.72
CA ASP A 318 -18.77 -0.95 -22.69
C ASP A 318 -19.83 -0.01 -22.10
N LEU A 319 -19.51 0.67 -20.99
CA LEU A 319 -20.39 1.67 -20.37
C LEU A 319 -20.69 2.83 -21.32
N ARG A 320 -19.67 3.37 -22.00
CA ARG A 320 -19.88 4.41 -23.02
C ARG A 320 -20.83 3.94 -24.12
N THR A 321 -20.67 2.70 -24.58
CA THR A 321 -21.56 2.11 -25.59
C THR A 321 -23.00 2.05 -25.11
N VAL A 322 -23.23 1.59 -23.87
CA VAL A 322 -24.56 1.54 -23.24
C VAL A 322 -25.21 2.93 -23.15
N PHE A 323 -24.43 3.96 -22.85
CA PHE A 323 -24.92 5.35 -22.73
C PHE A 323 -24.87 6.16 -24.04
N GLY A 324 -24.53 5.54 -25.18
CA GLY A 324 -24.44 6.24 -26.47
C GLY A 324 -23.32 7.30 -26.53
N LEU A 325 -22.26 7.13 -25.74
CA LEU A 325 -21.07 8.01 -25.64
C LEU A 325 -19.91 7.55 -26.54
N GLY A 326 -20.22 6.94 -27.69
CA GLY A 326 -19.25 6.42 -28.67
C GLY A 326 -18.35 7.49 -29.26
#